data_AF-X1EYK8-F1
#
_entry.id   AF-X1EYK8-F1
#
_cell.length_a   1.000
_cell.length_b   1.000
_cell.length_c   1.000
_cell.angle_alpha   90.00
_cell.angle_beta   90.00
_cell.angle_gamma   90.00
#
_symmetry.space_group_name_H-M   'P 1'
#
loop_
_entity.id
_entity.type
_entity.pdbx_description
1 polymer ?
#
loop_
_entity_poly.entity_id
_entity_poly.type
_entity_poly.pdbx_seq_one_letter_code
_entity_poly.pdbx_strand_id
1 'polypeptide(L)'
;MIVKNVSSDIWAENVKVRKDFISFNVSSKDGDLVDFKLNLFGAHNVSNILGAVIIAKELGMDLKEISEVCQKIKPFPKTMELKKGIREVAIIDDSYSANPAGVIAALNYLKIYSGRKIIVMPCLIELGKASKRVHKRIGEKLNPLFMGE
;
A
#
# COMPACT_ATOMS: atom_id res chain seq x y z
N MET A 1 0.02 -7.69 -6.87
CA MET A 1 0.55 -8.14 -8.17
C MET A 1 2.00 -7.68 -8.20
N ILE A 2 2.96 -8.58 -8.00
CA ILE A 2 4.37 -8.22 -8.23
C ILE A 2 4.54 -8.46 -9.72
N VAL A 3 4.59 -7.39 -10.51
CA VAL A 3 4.82 -7.48 -11.95
C VAL A 3 6.23 -8.04 -12.12
N LYS A 4 6.32 -9.31 -12.52
CA LYS A 4 7.55 -9.96 -12.97
C LYS A 4 7.31 -10.25 -14.46
N ASN A 5 8.14 -9.69 -15.34
CA ASN A 5 8.12 -9.82 -16.81
C ASN A 5 7.20 -8.86 -17.61
N VAL A 6 7.30 -7.56 -17.33
CA VAL A 6 7.36 -6.57 -18.41
C VAL A 6 8.80 -6.09 -18.39
N SER A 7 9.46 -5.88 -19.54
CA SER A 7 10.71 -5.11 -19.59
C SER A 7 10.39 -3.74 -18.99
N SER A 8 10.53 -3.63 -17.68
CA SER A 8 10.01 -2.49 -16.94
C SER A 8 11.07 -1.44 -17.07
N ASP A 9 10.79 -0.43 -17.89
CA ASP A 9 11.66 0.72 -18.07
C ASP A 9 11.88 1.46 -16.76
N ILE A 10 11.01 1.23 -15.76
CA ILE A 10 11.06 1.84 -14.44
C ILE A 10 10.78 0.80 -13.36
N TRP A 11 11.53 0.82 -12.26
CA TRP A 11 11.29 -0.01 -11.07
C TRP A 11 11.49 0.77 -9.76
N ALA A 12 11.01 0.22 -8.65
CA ALA A 12 11.25 0.75 -7.32
C ALA A 12 12.27 -0.10 -6.56
N GLU A 13 13.18 0.56 -5.85
CA GLU A 13 14.17 -0.07 -4.99
C GLU A 13 14.22 0.60 -3.60
N ASN A 14 14.89 -0.05 -2.65
CA ASN A 14 15.05 0.43 -1.27
C ASN A 14 13.73 0.86 -0.59
N VAL A 15 12.65 0.12 -0.83
CA VAL A 15 11.32 0.41 -0.29
C VAL A 15 11.32 0.37 1.23
N LYS A 16 11.01 1.51 1.85
CA LYS A 16 10.83 1.67 3.30
C LYS A 16 9.37 2.05 3.56
N VAL A 17 8.69 1.19 4.31
CA VAL A 17 7.33 1.44 4.80
C VAL A 17 7.39 1.93 6.23
N ARG A 18 6.78 3.08 6.49
CA ARG A 18 6.59 3.66 7.82
C ARG A 18 5.10 3.83 8.12
N LYS A 19 4.79 4.21 9.35
CA LYS A 19 3.40 4.42 9.79
C LYS A 19 2.76 5.61 9.07
N ASP A 20 3.56 6.61 8.76
CA ASP A 20 3.15 7.93 8.27
C ASP A 20 3.59 8.21 6.83
N PHE A 21 4.44 7.37 6.23
CA PHE A 21 4.84 7.52 4.83
C PHE A 21 5.37 6.21 4.22
N ILE A 22 5.51 6.21 2.90
CA ILE A 22 6.36 5.28 2.16
C ILE A 22 7.46 6.05 1.44
N SER A 23 8.66 5.48 1.40
CA SER A 23 9.77 6.03 0.62
C SER A 23 10.49 4.94 -0.15
N PHE A 24 10.94 5.25 -1.35
CA PHE A 24 11.63 4.33 -2.25
C PHE A 24 12.41 5.14 -3.28
N ASN A 25 13.39 4.54 -3.93
CA ASN A 25 13.98 5.14 -5.13
C ASN A 25 13.23 4.61 -6.35
N VAL A 26 13.04 5.46 -7.34
CA VAL A 26 12.56 5.09 -8.67
C VAL A 26 13.75 5.13 -9.61
N SER A 27 14.02 3.99 -10.22
CA SER A 27 15.12 3.80 -11.16
C SER A 27 14.58 3.59 -12.57
N SER A 28 15.24 4.16 -13.57
CA SER A 28 14.92 3.96 -14.99
C SER A 28 16.00 3.12 -15.70
N LYS A 29 15.62 2.42 -16.78
CA LYS A 29 16.58 1.79 -17.71
C LYS A 29 17.56 2.79 -18.32
N ASP A 30 17.19 4.07 -18.38
CA ASP A 30 17.99 5.17 -18.93
C ASP A 30 19.05 5.67 -17.92
N GLY A 31 19.11 5.08 -16.72
CA GLY A 31 20.07 5.43 -15.68
C GLY A 31 19.58 6.46 -14.67
N ASP A 32 18.34 6.96 -14.81
CA ASP A 32 17.74 7.86 -13.82
C ASP A 32 17.59 7.15 -12.46
N LEU A 33 17.83 7.88 -11.37
CA LEU A 33 17.58 7.46 -10.00
C LEU A 33 17.05 8.64 -9.19
N VAL A 34 15.80 8.57 -8.76
CA VAL A 34 15.14 9.66 -8.01
C VAL A 34 14.46 9.15 -6.76
N ASP A 35 14.62 9.89 -5.67
CA ASP A 35 13.98 9.60 -4.38
C ASP A 35 12.51 9.98 -4.40
N PHE A 36 11.65 9.07 -3.96
CA PHE A 36 10.22 9.30 -3.75
C PHE A 36 9.91 9.17 -2.26
N LYS A 37 9.18 10.15 -1.71
CA LYS A 37 8.61 10.10 -0.37
C LYS A 37 7.16 10.56 -0.41
N LEU A 38 6.26 9.65 -0.07
CA LEU A 38 4.82 9.84 -0.24
C LEU A 38 4.11 9.76 1.10
N ASN A 39 3.17 10.68 1.33
CA ASN A 39 2.24 10.62 2.46
C ASN A 39 1.11 9.61 2.18
N LEU A 40 1.49 8.39 1.78
CA LEU A 40 0.63 7.26 1.53
C LEU A 40 1.08 6.09 2.40
N PHE A 41 0.17 5.17 2.67
CA PHE A 41 0.40 4.09 3.63
C PHE A 41 0.38 2.72 2.96
N GLY A 42 1.28 1.85 3.38
CA GLY A 42 1.38 0.48 2.87
C GLY A 42 2.13 0.35 1.54
N ALA A 43 2.90 -0.74 1.42
CA ALA A 43 3.77 -1.01 0.26
C ALA A 43 3.03 -1.13 -1.08
N HIS A 44 1.73 -1.44 -1.06
CA HIS A 44 0.93 -1.59 -2.27
C HIS A 44 0.81 -0.28 -3.07
N ASN A 45 0.95 0.87 -2.40
CA ASN A 45 0.94 2.17 -3.09
C ASN A 45 2.19 2.38 -3.97
N VAL A 46 3.29 1.65 -3.75
CA VAL A 46 4.47 1.72 -4.63
C VAL A 46 4.08 1.31 -6.05
N SER A 47 3.32 0.22 -6.23
CA SER A 47 2.87 -0.19 -7.58
C SER A 47 1.90 0.80 -8.21
N ASN A 48 1.02 1.41 -7.41
CA ASN A 48 0.09 2.43 -7.91
C ASN A 48 0.86 3.65 -8.43
N ILE A 49 1.88 4.07 -7.69
CA ILE A 49 2.70 5.23 -8.03
C ILE A 49 3.61 4.93 -9.21
N LEU A 50 4.24 3.75 -9.28
CA LEU A 50 4.99 3.35 -10.47
C LEU A 50 4.13 3.37 -11.73
N GLY A 51 2.88 2.93 -11.65
CA GLY A 51 1.92 3.05 -12.77
C GLY A 51 1.69 4.51 -13.18
N ALA A 52 1.51 5.41 -12.21
CA ALA A 52 1.35 6.84 -12.48
C ALA A 52 2.64 7.48 -13.04
N VAL A 53 3.81 7.08 -12.55
CA VAL A 53 5.12 7.56 -13.01
C VAL A 53 5.34 7.19 -14.48
N ILE A 54 5.01 5.96 -14.87
CA ILE A 54 5.11 5.51 -16.27
C ILE A 54 4.27 6.42 -17.17
N ILE A 55 3.01 6.66 -16.79
CA ILE A 55 2.11 7.53 -17.58
C ILE A 55 2.65 8.97 -17.63
N ALA A 56 3.12 9.52 -16.51
CA ALA A 56 3.63 10.88 -16.45
C ALA A 56 4.92 11.08 -17.27
N LYS A 57 5.82 10.08 -17.27
CA LYS A 57 7.02 10.05 -18.13
C LYS A 57 6.62 10.06 -19.61
N GLU A 58 5.62 9.26 -19.99
CA GLU A 58 5.13 9.21 -21.37
C GLU A 58 4.47 10.53 -21.82
N LEU A 59 3.98 11.31 -20.86
CA LEU A 59 3.46 12.67 -21.09
C LEU A 59 4.55 13.76 -21.06
N GLY A 60 5.82 13.38 -20.94
CA GLY A 60 6.98 14.27 -21.04
C GLY A 60 7.46 14.90 -19.73
N MET A 61 6.96 14.47 -18.57
CA MET A 61 7.49 14.91 -17.28
C MET A 61 8.79 14.17 -16.93
N ASP A 62 9.73 14.85 -16.28
CA ASP A 62 10.90 14.18 -15.72
C ASP A 62 10.61 13.53 -14.34
N LEU A 63 11.47 12.59 -13.91
CA LEU A 63 11.25 11.87 -12.64
C LEU A 63 11.29 12.78 -11.40
N LYS A 64 12.01 13.90 -11.47
CA LYS A 64 12.13 14.84 -10.35
C LYS A 64 10.83 15.62 -10.18
N GLU A 65 10.28 16.15 -11.28
CA GLU A 65 8.96 16.80 -11.31
C GLU A 65 7.87 15.86 -10.79
N ILE A 66 7.89 14.60 -11.23
CA ILE A 66 6.94 13.59 -10.79
C ILE A 66 7.08 13.34 -9.29
N SER A 67 8.30 13.20 -8.76
CA SER A 67 8.53 13.00 -7.32
C SER A 67 7.99 14.16 -6.48
N GLU A 68 8.27 15.40 -6.88
CA GLU A 68 7.83 16.61 -6.19
C GLU A 68 6.30 16.73 -6.13
N VAL A 69 5.60 16.37 -7.20
CA VAL A 69 4.14 16.36 -7.22
C VAL A 69 3.59 15.19 -6.43
N CYS A 70 4.18 14.00 -6.54
CA CYS A 70 3.73 12.81 -5.81
C CYS A 70 3.84 13.00 -4.29
N GLN A 71 4.83 13.75 -3.81
CA GLN A 71 4.95 14.10 -2.38
C GLN A 71 3.71 14.83 -1.82
N LYS A 72 2.96 15.53 -2.67
CA LYS A 72 1.75 16.28 -2.30
C LYS A 72 0.50 15.42 -2.25
N ILE A 73 0.57 14.16 -2.71
CA ILE A 73 -0.55 13.22 -2.66
C ILE A 73 -0.92 12.95 -1.21
N LYS A 74 -2.23 13.00 -0.93
CA LYS A 74 -2.80 12.62 0.37
C LYS A 74 -3.64 11.36 0.21
N PRO A 75 -3.79 10.56 1.28
CA PRO A 75 -4.72 9.44 1.26
C PRO A 75 -6.12 9.95 0.95
N PHE A 76 -6.84 9.23 0.08
CA PHE A 76 -8.25 9.50 -0.14
C PHE A 76 -9.03 9.17 1.16
N PRO A 77 -10.09 9.93 1.51
CA PRO A 77 -10.86 9.66 2.72
C PRO A 77 -11.27 8.19 2.84
N LYS A 78 -11.06 7.60 4.02
CA LYS A 78 -11.37 6.18 4.32
C LYS A 78 -10.59 5.15 3.49
N THR A 79 -9.43 5.53 2.93
CA THR A 79 -8.49 4.62 2.27
C THR A 79 -7.17 4.62 3.05
N MET A 80 -6.99 3.61 3.89
CA MET A 80 -5.86 3.48 4.82
C MET A 80 -5.64 4.71 5.73
N GLU A 81 -6.68 5.49 6.01
CA GLU A 81 -6.57 6.77 6.72
C GLU A 81 -6.20 6.57 8.20
N LEU A 82 -5.08 7.15 8.65
CA LEU A 82 -4.64 7.04 10.04
C LEU A 82 -5.32 8.10 10.91
N LYS A 83 -6.06 7.64 11.91
CA LYS A 83 -6.77 8.45 12.92
C LYS A 83 -6.23 8.16 14.31
N LYS A 84 -6.19 9.18 15.15
CA LYS A 84 -5.82 9.06 16.57
C LYS A 84 -7.07 8.74 17.39
N GLY A 85 -7.06 7.58 18.04
CA GLY A 85 -8.08 7.16 18.98
C GLY A 85 -7.80 7.65 20.41
N ILE A 86 -8.66 7.23 21.33
CA ILE A 86 -8.50 7.49 22.78
C ILE A 86 -7.27 6.71 23.29
N ARG A 87 -6.51 7.30 24.22
CA ARG A 87 -5.32 6.66 24.86
C ARG A 87 -4.28 6.17 23.84
N GLU A 88 -3.95 6.99 22.83
CA GLU A 88 -2.92 6.68 21.82
C GLU A 88 -3.20 5.45 20.94
N VAL A 89 -4.45 4.96 20.90
CA VAL A 89 -4.84 3.90 19.96
C VAL A 89 -4.74 4.43 18.54
N ALA A 90 -4.00 3.74 17.67
CA ALA A 90 -4.00 4.01 16.24
C ALA A 90 -5.24 3.36 15.59
N ILE A 91 -6.05 4.16 14.90
CA ILE A 91 -7.19 3.70 14.11
C ILE A 91 -6.80 3.82 12.64
N ILE A 92 -6.84 2.73 11.89
CA ILE A 92 -6.62 2.73 10.44
C ILE A 92 -7.98 2.54 9.78
N ASP A 93 -8.51 3.61 9.19
CA ASP A 93 -9.80 3.62 8.50
C ASP A 93 -9.60 3.31 7.01
N ASP A 94 -9.86 2.06 6.65
CA ASP A 94 -9.83 1.54 5.28
C ASP A 94 -11.25 1.10 4.85
N SER A 95 -12.27 1.87 5.24
CA SER A 95 -13.68 1.50 5.07
C SER A 95 -14.31 1.92 3.74
N TYR A 96 -13.56 2.53 2.80
CA TYR A 96 -14.11 2.98 1.52
C TYR A 96 -14.54 1.81 0.62
N SER A 97 -13.62 0.86 0.42
CA SER A 97 -13.85 -0.32 -0.42
C SER A 97 -13.09 -1.50 0.14
N ALA A 98 -13.74 -2.66 0.19
CA ALA A 98 -13.11 -3.89 0.63
C ALA A 98 -13.08 -4.89 -0.53
N ASN A 99 -11.87 -5.25 -0.95
CA ASN A 99 -11.63 -6.35 -1.88
C ASN A 99 -10.49 -7.23 -1.34
N PRO A 100 -10.33 -8.48 -1.84
CA PRO A 100 -9.35 -9.40 -1.29
C PRO A 100 -7.91 -8.86 -1.32
N ALA A 101 -7.53 -8.12 -2.35
CA ALA A 101 -6.17 -7.58 -2.46
C ALA A 101 -5.94 -6.44 -1.45
N GLY A 102 -6.91 -5.53 -1.30
CA GLY A 102 -6.90 -4.43 -0.34
C GLY A 102 -6.78 -4.94 1.09
N VAL A 103 -7.61 -5.91 1.49
CA VAL A 103 -7.54 -6.52 2.82
C VAL A 103 -6.15 -7.08 3.09
N ILE A 104 -5.59 -7.87 2.16
CA ILE A 104 -4.25 -8.45 2.34
C ILE A 104 -3.16 -7.36 2.43
N ALA A 105 -3.31 -6.26 1.70
CA ALA A 105 -2.40 -5.12 1.77
C ALA A 105 -2.48 -4.42 3.13
N ALA A 106 -3.69 -4.20 3.67
CA ALA A 106 -3.90 -3.65 5.00
C ALA A 106 -3.32 -4.57 6.09
N LEU A 107 -3.51 -5.88 5.99
CA LEU A 107 -2.91 -6.86 6.91
C LEU A 107 -1.38 -6.84 6.89
N ASN A 108 -0.77 -6.66 5.72
CA ASN A 108 0.69 -6.54 5.63
C ASN A 108 1.18 -5.21 6.23
N TYR A 109 0.43 -4.13 6.05
CA TYR A 109 0.76 -2.84 6.68
C TYR A 109 0.64 -2.92 8.20
N LEU A 110 -0.35 -3.63 8.76
CA LEU A 110 -0.49 -3.83 10.20
C LEU A 110 0.73 -4.50 10.88
N LYS A 111 1.59 -5.20 10.13
CA LYS A 111 2.83 -5.80 10.67
C LYS A 111 3.81 -4.79 11.23
N ILE A 112 3.75 -3.53 10.78
CA ILE A 112 4.64 -2.46 11.29
C ILE A 112 4.17 -1.89 12.64
N TYR A 113 2.97 -2.31 13.09
CA TYR A 113 2.41 -1.91 14.38
C TYR A 113 2.66 -3.01 15.42
N SER A 114 3.13 -2.60 16.59
CA SER A 114 3.30 -3.44 17.76
C SER A 114 2.06 -3.40 18.66
N GLY A 115 2.01 -4.32 19.63
CA GLY A 115 0.91 -4.42 20.59
C GLY A 115 -0.34 -5.07 20.03
N ARG A 116 -1.43 -4.96 20.81
CA ARG A 116 -2.72 -5.56 20.51
C ARG A 116 -3.33 -4.97 19.25
N LYS A 117 -3.62 -5.84 18.29
CA LYS A 117 -4.31 -5.48 17.04
C LYS A 117 -5.78 -5.84 17.16
N ILE A 118 -6.65 -5.06 16.54
CA ILE A 118 -8.08 -5.37 16.43
C ILE A 118 -8.46 -5.11 14.98
N ILE A 119 -9.13 -6.06 14.34
CA ILE A 119 -9.54 -5.95 12.95
C ILE A 119 -11.05 -6.07 12.91
N VAL A 120 -11.70 -5.03 12.40
CA VAL A 120 -13.13 -4.97 12.15
C VAL A 120 -13.30 -4.93 10.64
N MET A 121 -13.82 -6.01 10.06
CA MET A 121 -13.93 -6.15 8.61
C MET A 121 -15.32 -6.71 8.26
N PRO A 122 -16.07 -6.06 7.35
CA PRO A 122 -17.31 -6.63 6.83
C PRO A 122 -17.02 -7.82 5.90
N CYS A 123 -18.04 -8.62 5.61
CA CYS A 123 -17.95 -9.65 4.58
C CYS A 123 -17.65 -9.02 3.21
N LEU A 124 -16.81 -9.68 2.40
CA LEU A 124 -16.56 -9.27 1.02
C LEU A 124 -17.72 -9.75 0.12
N ILE A 125 -18.53 -8.81 -0.39
CA ILE A 125 -19.85 -9.08 -0.97
C ILE A 125 -19.88 -9.50 -2.45
N GLU A 126 -18.74 -9.53 -3.14
CA GLU A 126 -18.68 -9.78 -4.61
C GLU A 126 -17.93 -11.06 -5.00
N LEU A 127 -17.77 -12.01 -4.07
CA LEU A 127 -16.86 -13.16 -4.28
C LEU A 127 -17.52 -14.40 -4.90
N GLY A 128 -18.85 -14.49 -4.91
CA GLY A 128 -19.59 -15.66 -5.38
C GLY A 128 -19.01 -16.98 -4.83
N LYS A 129 -18.74 -17.94 -5.72
CA LYS A 129 -18.19 -19.27 -5.39
C LYS A 129 -16.80 -19.21 -4.71
N ALA A 130 -16.05 -18.12 -4.86
CA ALA A 130 -14.73 -17.97 -4.25
C ALA A 130 -14.78 -17.57 -2.78
N SER A 131 -15.94 -17.17 -2.24
CA SER A 131 -16.09 -16.56 -0.91
C SER A 131 -15.41 -17.37 0.19
N LYS A 132 -15.73 -18.67 0.32
CA LYS A 132 -15.17 -19.54 1.37
C LYS A 132 -13.64 -19.62 1.30
N ARG A 133 -13.10 -19.80 0.08
CA ARG A 133 -11.65 -19.91 -0.15
C ARG A 133 -10.91 -18.61 0.19
N VAL A 134 -11.48 -17.47 -0.21
CA VAL A 134 -10.88 -16.15 0.02
C VAL A 134 -10.90 -15.80 1.51
N HIS A 135 -12.03 -15.96 2.20
CA HIS A 135 -12.12 -15.69 3.64
C HIS A 135 -11.21 -16.63 4.45
N LYS A 136 -11.08 -17.91 4.05
CA LYS A 136 -10.10 -18.83 4.66
C LYS A 136 -8.67 -18.31 4.52
N ARG A 137 -8.28 -17.88 3.31
CA ARG A 137 -6.95 -17.31 3.04
C ARG A 137 -6.69 -16.02 3.84
N ILE A 138 -7.70 -15.18 4.03
CA ILE A 138 -7.60 -14.00 4.90
C ILE A 138 -7.35 -14.45 6.34
N GLY A 139 -8.12 -15.42 6.85
CA GLY A 139 -7.91 -16.03 8.18
C GLY A 139 -6.49 -16.57 8.39
N GLU A 140 -5.97 -17.32 7.42
CA GLU A 140 -4.59 -17.84 7.45
C GLU A 140 -3.54 -16.72 7.52
N LYS A 141 -3.81 -15.56 6.90
CA LYS A 141 -2.92 -14.38 6.95
C LYS A 141 -3.06 -13.56 8.22
N LEU A 142 -4.20 -13.64 8.90
CA LEU A 142 -4.41 -13.04 10.21
C LEU A 142 -3.58 -13.77 11.28
N ASN A 143 -3.53 -15.10 11.24
CA ASN A 143 -2.95 -15.92 12.31
C ASN A 143 -1.55 -15.46 12.79
N PRO A 144 -0.55 -15.22 11.91
CA PRO A 144 0.78 -14.77 12.35
C PRO A 144 0.80 -13.36 12.98
N LEU A 145 -0.23 -12.53 12.75
CA LEU A 145 -0.32 -11.19 13.32
C LEU A 145 -0.72 -11.21 14.80
N PHE A 146 -1.32 -12.30 15.25
CA PHE A 146 -1.91 -12.46 16.59
C PHE A 146 -1.23 -13.54 17.44
N MET A 147 -0.40 -14.40 16.86
CA MET A 147 0.36 -15.42 17.60
C MET A 147 1.73 -14.93 18.12
N GLY A 148 1.99 -13.63 18.06
CA GLY A 148 3.20 -13.02 18.60
C GLY A 148 2.91 -12.22 19.86
N GLU A 149 2.75 -12.91 20.97
CA GLU A 149 2.92 -12.40 22.35
C GLU A 149 3.79 -13.39 23.13
#